data_AF-A0A959UYU0-F1
#
_entry.id   AF-A0A959UYU0-F1
#
_cell.length_a   1.000
_cell.length_b   1.000
_cell.length_c   1.000
_cell.angle_alpha   90.00
_cell.angle_beta   90.00
_cell.angle_gamma   90.00
#
_symmetry.space_group_name_H-M   'P 1'
#
loop_
_entity.id
_entity.type
_entity.pdbx_description
1 polymer ?
#
loop_
_entity_poly.entity_id
_entity_poly.type
_entity_poly.pdbx_seq_one_letter_code
_entity_poly.pdbx_strand_id
1 'polypeptide(L)' 'IGSDQEIGILDLAKEILALTGSSSRIVHLPPLEEGDMTRRMPDVTRMRKLLGREPLPLRDGLQHVLADTRFIL' A
#
# COMPACT_ATOMS: atom_id res chain seq x y z
N ILE A 1 3.74 6.47 12.02
CA ILE A 1 2.38 6.72 11.49
C ILE A 1 2.10 5.63 10.49
N GLY A 2 0.93 5.00 10.54
CA GLY A 2 0.57 3.86 9.70
C GLY A 2 -0.95 3.73 9.56
N SER A 3 -1.40 2.64 8.96
CA SER A 3 -2.81 2.31 8.77
C SER A 3 -3.13 0.97 9.43
N ASP A 4 -4.29 0.87 10.05
CA ASP A 4 -4.88 -0.39 10.55
C ASP A 4 -5.76 -1.08 9.50
N GLN A 5 -5.87 -0.51 8.30
CA GLN A 5 -6.52 -1.14 7.14
C GLN A 5 -5.55 -2.10 6.45
N GLU A 6 -5.86 -3.39 6.47
CA GLU A 6 -5.06 -4.45 5.84
C GLU A 6 -5.36 -4.56 4.34
N ILE A 7 -4.34 -4.83 3.54
CA ILE A 7 -4.47 -5.19 2.12
C ILE A 7 -3.48 -6.29 1.77
N GLY A 8 -3.92 -7.27 0.97
CA GLY A 8 -3.04 -8.30 0.42
C GLY A 8 -2.15 -7.74 -0.69
N ILE A 9 -0.92 -8.22 -0.81
CA ILE A 9 0.01 -7.79 -1.88
C ILE A 9 -0.58 -8.03 -3.28
N LEU A 10 -1.32 -9.13 -3.47
CA LEU A 10 -1.99 -9.41 -4.74
C LEU A 10 -3.08 -8.38 -5.07
N ASP A 11 -3.85 -7.94 -4.08
CA ASP A 11 -4.92 -6.96 -4.31
C ASP A 11 -4.36 -5.56 -4.51
N LEU A 12 -3.28 -5.21 -3.81
CA LEU A 12 -2.51 -3.99 -4.10
C LEU A 12 -1.97 -3.99 -5.54
N ALA A 13 -1.42 -5.12 -6.01
CA ALA A 13 -0.93 -5.23 -7.38
C ALA A 13 -2.06 -5.07 -8.41
N LYS A 14 -3.23 -5.68 -8.18
CA LYS A 14 -4.41 -5.51 -9.04
C LYS A 14 -4.92 -4.07 -9.05
N GLU A 15 -4.94 -3.41 -7.90
CA GLU A 15 -5.34 -2.01 -7.77
C GLU A 15 -4.43 -1.09 -8.59
N ILE A 16 -3.11 -1.32 -8.54
CA ILE A 16 -2.13 -0.57 -9.34
C ILE A 16 -2.36 -0.81 -10.84
N LEU A 17 -2.59 -2.06 -11.28
CA LEU A 17 -2.91 -2.35 -12.68
C LEU A 17 -4.18 -1.62 -13.13
N ALA A 18 -5.23 -1.62 -12.30
CA ALA A 18 -6.49 -0.96 -12.59
C ALA A 18 -6.34 0.57 -12.69
N LEU A 19 -5.58 1.18 -11.78
CA LEU A 19 -5.35 2.64 -11.76
C LEU A 19 -4.47 3.11 -12.93
N THR A 20 -3.51 2.29 -13.36
CA THR A 20 -2.56 2.65 -14.42
C THR A 20 -3.00 2.23 -15.82
N GLY A 21 -3.97 1.31 -15.94
CA GLY A 21 -4.34 0.69 -17.22
C GLY A 21 -3.23 -0.18 -17.82
N SER A 22 -2.25 -0.60 -17.00
CA SER A 22 -1.08 -1.35 -17.46
C SER A 22 -1.44 -2.77 -17.90
N SER A 23 -0.76 -3.25 -18.95
CA SER A 23 -0.85 -4.64 -19.44
C SER A 23 0.15 -5.59 -18.80
N SER A 24 0.88 -5.15 -17.77
CA SER A 24 1.85 -5.98 -17.05
C SER A 24 1.20 -7.22 -16.44
N ARG A 25 1.94 -8.34 -16.43
CA ARG A 25 1.50 -9.59 -15.82
C ARG A 25 1.94 -9.67 -14.36
N ILE A 26 1.08 -10.17 -13.48
CA ILE A 26 1.44 -10.51 -12.10
C ILE A 26 2.13 -11.89 -12.12
N VAL A 27 3.35 -11.96 -11.59
CA VAL A 27 4.13 -13.20 -11.47
C VAL A 27 4.38 -13.48 -10.00
N HIS A 28 4.13 -14.71 -9.56
CA HIS A 28 4.40 -15.14 -8.19
C HIS A 28 5.79 -15.73 -8.11
N LEU A 29 6.60 -15.21 -7.19
CA LEU A 29 7.93 -15.72 -6.90
C LEU A 29 7.93 -16.36 -5.50
N PRO A 30 8.86 -17.28 -5.21
CA PRO A 30 9.09 -17.74 -3.85
C PRO A 30 9.36 -16.55 -2.92
N PRO A 31 8.93 -16.63 -1.64
CA PRO A 31 9.28 -15.60 -0.66
C PRO A 31 10.80 -15.53 -0.49
N LEU A 32 11.29 -14.37 -0.08
CA LEU A 32 12.68 -14.22 0.34
C LEU A 32 12.94 -15.09 1.57
N GLU A 33 14.13 -15.73 1.62
CA GLU A 33 14.54 -16.57 2.75
C GLU A 33 14.55 -15.79 4.08
N GLU A 34 14.85 -14.49 4.01
CA GLU A 34 14.86 -13.58 5.15
C GLU A 34 14.15 -12.27 4.79
N GLY A 35 13.37 -11.74 5.73
CA GLY A 35 12.78 -10.39 5.65
C GLY A 35 11.33 -10.33 5.19
N ASP A 36 10.81 -11.38 4.54
CA ASP A 36 9.40 -11.41 4.12
C ASP A 36 8.48 -11.70 5.30
N MET A 37 7.66 -10.71 5.65
CA MET A 37 6.63 -10.82 6.68
C MET A 37 5.31 -11.23 6.05
N THR A 38 4.60 -12.18 6.65
CA THR A 38 3.27 -12.61 6.16
C THR A 38 2.16 -11.59 6.45
N ARG A 39 2.37 -10.70 7.43
CA ARG A 39 1.38 -9.69 7.86
C ARG A 39 2.08 -8.50 8.52
N ARG A 40 1.53 -7.30 8.31
CA ARG A 40 1.86 -6.09 9.07
C ARG A 40 0.61 -5.22 9.25
N MET A 41 0.18 -5.05 10.50
CA MET A 41 -0.98 -4.23 10.87
C MET A 41 -0.71 -3.53 12.21
N PRO A 42 -0.21 -2.29 12.22
CA PRO A 42 0.11 -1.58 13.46
C PRO A 42 -1.17 -1.14 14.20
N ASP A 43 -1.11 -1.13 15.54
CA ASP A 43 -2.11 -0.43 16.35
C ASP A 43 -1.96 1.09 16.19
N VAL A 44 -3.00 1.75 15.67
CA VAL A 44 -3.03 3.18 15.40
C VAL A 44 -3.73 4.00 16.50
N THR A 45 -4.15 3.39 17.61
CA THR A 45 -4.92 4.04 18.70
C THR A 45 -4.22 5.28 19.23
N ARG A 46 -2.91 5.20 19.51
CA ARG A 46 -2.13 6.33 20.01
C ARG A 46 -2.03 7.46 18.99
N MET A 47 -1.87 7.10 17.71
CA MET A 47 -1.75 8.05 16.62
C MET A 47 -3.06 8.81 16.39
N ARG A 48 -4.19 8.10 16.34
CA ARG A 48 -5.53 8.71 16.20
C ARG A 48 -5.81 9.74 17.30
N LYS A 49 -5.51 9.38 18.56
CA LYS A 49 -5.67 10.28 19.71
C LYS A 49 -4.82 11.55 19.62
N LEU A 50 -3.59 11.45 19.13
CA LEU A 50 -2.64 12.57 19.09
C LEU A 50 -2.80 13.46 17.86
N LEU A 51 -3.15 12.88 16.70
CA LEU A 51 -3.20 13.62 15.43
C LEU A 51 -4.59 14.18 15.12
N GLY A 52 -5.66 13.62 15.69
CA GLY A 52 -7.03 14.08 15.45
C GLY A 52 -7.51 13.96 13.99
N ARG A 53 -6.83 13.13 13.18
CA ARG A 53 -7.20 12.86 11.78
C ARG A 53 -7.02 11.39 11.44
N GLU A 54 -7.83 10.91 10.52
CA GLU A 54 -7.66 9.59 9.93
C GLU A 54 -6.52 9.58 8.88
N PRO A 55 -5.88 8.43 8.65
CA PRO A 55 -4.92 8.28 7.56
C PRO A 55 -5.61 8.41 6.20
N LEU A 56 -4.84 8.83 5.19
CA LEU A 56 -5.33 8.92 3.81
C LEU A 56 -5.69 7.51 3.30
N PRO A 57 -6.84 7.32 2.63
CA PRO A 57 -7.18 6.05 2.00
C PRO A 57 -6.11 5.63 0.98
N LEU A 58 -5.86 4.32 0.89
CA LEU A 58 -4.81 3.78 0.03
C LEU A 58 -4.97 4.22 -1.43
N ARG A 59 -6.19 4.10 -1.98
CA ARG A 59 -6.48 4.44 -3.38
C ARG A 59 -6.19 5.92 -3.69
N ASP A 60 -6.61 6.81 -2.82
CA ASP A 60 -6.36 8.25 -2.96
C ASP A 60 -4.84 8.55 -2.88
N GLY A 61 -4.14 7.88 -1.97
CA GLY A 61 -2.68 7.95 -1.89
C GLY A 61 -1.97 7.49 -3.16
N LEU A 62 -2.42 6.38 -3.75
CA LEU A 62 -1.88 5.88 -5.02
C LEU A 62 -2.11 6.88 -6.17
N GLN A 63 -3.29 7.52 -6.22
CA GLN A 63 -3.58 8.55 -7.22
C GLN A 63 -2.65 9.77 -7.09
N HIS A 64 -2.34 10.21 -5.87
CA HIS A 64 -1.37 11.28 -5.65
C HIS A 64 0.03 10.90 -6.14
N VAL A 65 0.47 9.67 -5.88
CA VAL A 65 1.76 9.15 -6.35
C VAL A 65 1.82 9.06 -7.88
N LEU A 66 0.72 8.67 -8.53
CA LEU A 66 0.65 8.62 -9.99
C LEU A 66 0.59 10.00 -10.64
N ALA A 67 0.01 11.00 -9.95
CA ALA A 67 -0.02 12.38 -10.42
C ALA A 67 1.35 13.08 -10.32
N ASP A 68 2.24 12.60 -9.46
CA ASP A 68 3.58 13.14 -9.25
C ASP A 68 4.62 12.02 -9.08
N THR A 69 5.20 11.60 -10.20
CA THR A 69 6.09 10.44 -10.27
C THR A 69 7.52 10.69 -9.79
N ARG A 70 7.83 11.88 -9.25
CA ARG A 70 9.15 12.22 -8.67
C ARG A 70 9.59 11.30 -7.52
N PHE A 71 8.66 10.54 -6.96
CA PHE A 71 8.92 9.58 -5.88
C PHE A 71 9.08 8.13 -6.39
N ILE A 72 8.90 7.89 -7.69
CA ILE A 72 8.98 6.57 -8.34
C ILE A 72 10.24 6.45 -9.21
N LEU A 73 10.68 7.57 -9.82
CA LEU A 73 11.84 7.67 -10.72
C LEU A 73 12.89 8.61 -10.13
#